data_AF-A0A531CPS3-F1
#
_entry.id   AF-A0A531CPS3-F1
#
_cell.length_a   1.000
_cell.length_b   1.000
_cell.length_c   1.000
_cell.angle_alpha   90.00
_cell.angle_beta   90.00
_cell.angle_gamma   90.00
#
_symmetry.space_group_name_H-M   'P 1'
#
loop_
_entity.id
_entity.type
_entity.pdbx_description
1 polymer ?
#
loop_
_entity_poly.entity_id
_entity_poly.type
_entity_poly.pdbx_seq_one_letter_code
_entity_poly.pdbx_strand_id
1 'polypeptide(L)' 'PLKIDYSVADMPPVDILFVSVGLTTEFPGKSKVLAALRSWGRRGNALGALSVGSYLLAEAGQLDGYRCT' A
#
# COMPACT_ATOMS: atom_id res chain seq x y z
N PRO A 1 18.82 -0.06 10.76
CA PRO A 1 18.25 -0.08 9.39
C PRO A 1 17.22 -1.21 9.31
N LEU A 2 16.07 -1.00 8.67
CA LEU A 2 15.09 -2.07 8.47
C LEU A 2 15.64 -3.05 7.42
N LYS A 3 15.62 -4.35 7.73
CA LYS A 3 15.90 -5.39 6.74
C LYS A 3 14.74 -5.44 5.75
N ILE A 4 15.06 -5.48 4.47
CA ILE A 4 14.07 -5.59 3.38
C ILE A 4 14.14 -7.02 2.88
N ASP A 5 13.03 -7.76 3.01
CA ASP A 5 12.96 -9.15 2.54
C ASP A 5 12.48 -9.25 1.09
N TYR A 6 11.54 -8.40 0.67
CA TYR A 6 10.94 -8.41 -0.67
C TYR A 6 10.62 -7.00 -1.17
N SER A 7 10.50 -6.84 -2.50
CA SER A 7 9.85 -5.69 -3.11
C SER A 7 8.34 -5.96 -3.28
N VAL A 8 7.54 -4.91 -3.48
CA VAL A 8 6.11 -5.08 -3.79
C VAL A 8 5.85 -5.80 -5.13
N ALA A 9 6.87 -5.89 -6.00
CA ALA A 9 6.76 -6.55 -7.30
C ALA A 9 7.01 -8.07 -7.23
N ASP A 10 7.73 -8.55 -6.21
CA ASP A 10 8.20 -9.93 -6.09
C ASP A 10 7.93 -10.58 -4.73
N MET A 11 7.08 -9.97 -3.90
CA MET A 11 6.66 -10.58 -2.64
C MET A 11 5.83 -11.87 -2.88
N PRO A 12 5.98 -12.90 -2.03
CA PRO A 12 5.13 -14.07 -2.08
C PRO A 12 3.65 -13.70 -1.79
N PRO A 13 2.69 -14.59 -2.08
CA PRO A 13 1.31 -14.39 -1.66
C PRO A 13 1.23 -14.15 -0.15
N VAL A 14 0.48 -13.12 0.23
CA VAL A 14 0.17 -12.80 1.64
C VAL A 14 -1.34 -12.56 1.79
N ASP A 15 -1.89 -12.91 2.96
CA ASP A 15 -3.32 -12.74 3.22
C ASP A 15 -3.69 -11.28 3.53
N ILE A 16 -2.75 -10.54 4.13
CA ILE A 16 -2.93 -9.17 4.60
C ILE A 16 -1.72 -8.32 4.24
N LEU A 17 -1.95 -7.13 3.67
CA LEU A 17 -0.93 -6.12 3.38
C LEU A 17 -1.24 -4.81 4.12
N PHE A 18 -0.24 -4.23 4.77
CA PHE A 18 -0.33 -2.90 5.39
C PHE A 18 0.62 -1.90 4.74
N VAL A 19 0.13 -0.69 4.47
CA VAL A 19 0.94 0.47 4.09
C VAL A 19 1.24 1.30 5.35
N SER A 20 2.50 1.32 5.79
CA SER A 20 2.95 2.10 6.94
C SER A 20 3.83 3.26 6.47
N VAL A 21 3.43 4.50 6.81
CA VAL A 21 4.15 5.71 6.40
C VAL A 21 4.28 6.65 7.59
N GLY A 22 5.48 7.20 7.79
CA GLY A 22 5.79 8.10 8.90
C GLY A 22 5.66 9.59 8.56
N LEU A 23 6.48 10.08 7.61
CA LEU A 23 6.70 11.53 7.44
C LEU A 23 6.30 12.07 6.07
N THR A 24 6.49 11.30 4.98
CA THR A 24 6.26 11.77 3.61
C THR A 24 5.63 10.69 2.76
N THR A 25 4.72 11.10 1.88
CA THR A 25 4.09 10.27 0.85
C THR A 25 4.76 10.43 -0.52
N GLU A 26 5.71 11.36 -0.65
CA GLU A 26 6.54 11.52 -1.84
C GLU A 26 7.87 10.78 -1.68
N PHE A 27 8.14 9.86 -2.60
CA PHE A 27 9.34 9.02 -2.59
C PHE A 27 9.64 8.45 -3.99
N PRO A 28 10.91 8.11 -4.30
CA PRO A 28 11.27 7.46 -5.55
C PRO A 28 10.49 6.16 -5.79
N GLY A 29 9.89 6.02 -6.97
CA GLY A 29 9.13 4.81 -7.33
C GLY A 29 7.68 4.79 -6.85
N LYS A 30 7.14 5.91 -6.32
CA LYS A 30 5.74 6.04 -5.90
C LYS A 30 4.73 5.49 -6.91
N SER A 31 4.88 5.82 -8.19
CA SER A 31 3.99 5.34 -9.25
C SER A 31 3.92 3.81 -9.36
N LYS A 32 5.05 3.11 -9.15
CA LYS A 32 5.10 1.64 -9.13
C LYS A 32 4.38 1.07 -7.91
N VAL A 33 4.55 1.70 -6.74
CA VAL A 33 3.85 1.30 -5.51
C VAL A 33 2.35 1.50 -5.65
N LEU A 34 1.89 2.64 -6.16
CA LEU A 34 0.47 2.90 -6.40
C LEU A 34 -0.15 1.89 -7.38
N ALA A 35 0.57 1.54 -8.46
CA ALA A 35 0.12 0.53 -9.40
C ALA A 35 0.00 -0.86 -8.73
N ALA A 36 0.94 -1.22 -7.87
CA ALA A 36 0.91 -2.47 -7.12
C ALA A 36 -0.25 -2.53 -6.12
N LEU A 37 -0.48 -1.45 -5.35
CA LEU A 37 -1.60 -1.34 -4.41
C LEU A 37 -2.95 -1.44 -5.13
N ARG A 38 -3.08 -0.79 -6.29
CA ARG A 38 -4.28 -0.91 -7.13
C ARG A 38 -4.48 -2.33 -7.66
N SER A 39 -3.39 -3.01 -8.02
CA SER A 39 -3.47 -4.42 -8.40
C SER A 39 -3.83 -5.33 -7.23
N TRP A 40 -3.40 -4.99 -6.02
CA TRP A 40 -3.62 -5.79 -4.82
C TRP A 40 -5.09 -5.81 -4.41
N GLY A 41 -5.74 -4.65 -4.26
CA GLY A 41 -7.14 -4.66 -3.82
C GLY A 41 -8.11 -5.26 -4.83
N ARG A 42 -7.74 -5.40 -6.11
CA ARG A 42 -8.51 -6.21 -7.07
C ARG A 42 -8.46 -7.72 -6.80
N ARG A 43 -7.48 -8.22 -6.05
CA ARG A 43 -7.34 -9.64 -5.70
C ARG A 43 -8.28 -10.06 -4.55
N GLY A 44 -8.83 -9.10 -3.82
CA GLY A 44 -9.74 -9.35 -2.69
C GLY A 44 -9.05 -9.72 -1.37
N ASN A 45 -7.71 -9.74 -1.32
CA ASN A 45 -6.96 -9.88 -0.07
C ASN A 45 -7.10 -8.61 0.80
N ALA A 46 -6.90 -8.76 2.12
CA ALA A 46 -7.00 -7.63 3.03
C ALA A 46 -5.89 -6.59 2.75
N LEU A 47 -6.30 -5.32 2.68
CA LEU A 47 -5.42 -4.18 2.44
C LEU A 47 -5.75 -3.07 3.43
N GLY A 48 -4.76 -2.69 4.24
CA GLY A 48 -4.90 -1.64 5.25
C GLY A 48 -3.75 -0.65 5.21
N ALA A 49 -3.88 0.43 5.99
CA ALA A 49 -2.83 1.40 6.16
C ALA A 49 -2.78 1.93 7.59
N LEU A 50 -1.60 2.43 7.97
CA LEU A 50 -1.32 3.01 9.28
C LEU A 50 -0.79 4.44 9.12
N SER A 51 -1.16 5.32 10.04
CA SER A 51 -0.77 6.73 10.04
C SER A 51 -1.10 7.38 8.69
N VAL A 52 -0.17 8.14 8.10
CA VAL A 52 -0.38 8.80 6.79
C VAL A 52 -0.32 7.83 5.60
N GLY A 53 -0.25 6.52 5.83
CA GLY A 53 -0.32 5.51 4.78
C GLY A 53 -1.68 5.43 4.09
N SER A 54 -2.77 5.85 4.76
CA SER A 54 -4.12 5.86 4.19
C SER A 54 -4.21 6.78 2.96
N TYR A 55 -3.40 7.82 2.89
CA TYR A 55 -3.26 8.69 1.72
C TYR A 55 -2.78 7.93 0.47
N LEU A 56 -1.83 6.98 0.62
CA LEU A 56 -1.37 6.17 -0.53
C LEU A 56 -2.43 5.18 -1.00
N LEU A 57 -3.26 4.67 -0.08
CA LEU A 57 -4.40 3.83 -0.45
C LEU A 57 -5.48 4.65 -1.16
N ALA A 58 -5.80 5.85 -0.67
CA ALA A 58 -6.72 6.78 -1.34
C ALA A 58 -6.23 7.12 -2.75
N GLU A 59 -4.95 7.47 -2.91
CA GLU A 59 -4.35 7.79 -4.21
C GLU A 59 -4.32 6.58 -5.17
N ALA A 60 -4.20 5.36 -4.62
CA ALA A 60 -4.35 4.12 -5.39
C ALA A 60 -5.81 3.77 -5.73
N GLY A 61 -6.80 4.54 -5.25
CA GLY A 61 -8.24 4.31 -5.43
C GLY A 61 -8.77 3.14 -4.61
N GLN A 62 -8.12 2.81 -3.49
CA GLN A 62 -8.49 1.65 -2.66
C GLN A 62 -9.47 1.98 -1.53
N LEU A 63 -9.75 3.28 -1.30
CA LEU A 63 -10.64 3.75 -0.23
C LEU A 63 -11.95 4.34 -0.73
N ASP A 64 -12.23 4.28 -2.03
CA ASP A 64 -13.51 4.74 -2.60
C ASP A 64 -14.66 3.92 -2.03
N GLY A 65 -15.58 4.58 -1.31
CA GLY A 65 -16.72 3.94 -0.65
C GLY A 65 -16.40 3.30 0.72
N TYR A 66 -15.18 3.48 1.25
CA TYR A 66 -14.78 2.97 2.56
C TYR A 66 -14.68 4.09 3.60
N ARG A 67 -14.98 3.75 4.86
CA ARG A 67 -14.66 4.62 6.00
C ARG A 67 -13.16 4.51 6.29
N CYS A 68 -12.47 5.63 6.38
CA CYS A 68 -11.05 5.70 6.69
C CYS A 68 -10.73 6.90 7.62
N THR A 69 -9.53 6.89 8.20
CA THR A 69 -8.97 7.96 9.04
C THR A 69 -7.53 8.26 8.63
#